data_AF-A0A6B9ZL83-F1
#
_entry.id   AF-A0A6B9ZL83-F1
#
_cell.length_a   1.000
_cell.length_b   1.000
_cell.length_c   1.000
_cell.angle_alpha   90.00
_cell.angle_beta   90.00
_cell.angle_gamma   90.00
#
_symmetry.space_group_name_H-M   'P 1'
#
loop_
_entity.id
_entity.type
_entity.pdbx_description
1 polymer ?
#
loop_
_entity_poly.entity_id
_entity_poly.type
_entity_poly.pdbx_seq_one_letter_code
_entity_poly.pdbx_strand_id
1 'polypeptide(L)'
;MYNFSHLAFLINEDIPKQLHKTNVLSNHFINRIITPGAWKRANLDMQLLSTVKSAPNEEAIRIAIRSTQYDIVALTDKLIQWLPDGESEWMHNYSPGDETGNTFKYLHKVLYDLFVYMEANFPRYMDREYRLPAYSKHLHSIQVIDALVTVKISPLFRSLDSRLQQIVLAPLEEAILPAPDAPLTYNRRHYTARLARELVRFVRDENGDEKQLHDRLQCIDFNCKEYIGYLTTQFAATYANSNIREQYIWLITQRKRTAHLLVEDGISFMADQQPLKIHLDNWFKWEIYYIRQLMQLETAGN
;
A
#
# COMPACT_ATOMS: atom_id res chain seq x y z
N MET A 1 33.13 15.32 5.50
CA MET A 1 31.68 15.45 5.25
C MET A 1 31.11 14.05 5.34
N TYR A 2 30.18 13.79 6.27
CA TYR A 2 29.64 12.44 6.46
C TYR A 2 28.71 12.09 5.29
N ASN A 3 28.77 10.83 4.84
CA ASN A 3 28.02 10.32 3.70
C ASN A 3 27.19 9.09 4.12
N PHE A 4 26.29 8.60 3.25
CA PHE A 4 25.41 7.46 3.57
C PHE A 4 26.18 6.21 4.04
N SER A 5 27.32 5.89 3.42
CA SER A 5 28.16 4.76 3.82
C SER A 5 28.73 4.91 5.24
N HIS A 6 29.06 6.15 5.66
CA HIS A 6 29.47 6.40 7.05
C HIS A 6 28.30 6.19 8.02
N LEU A 7 27.08 6.57 7.63
CA LEU A 7 25.88 6.36 8.46
C LEU A 7 25.57 4.87 8.61
N ALA A 8 25.64 4.13 7.51
CA ALA A 8 25.48 2.69 7.50
C ALA A 8 26.54 2.00 8.36
N PHE A 9 27.82 2.41 8.27
CA PHE A 9 28.88 1.90 9.13
C PHE A 9 28.66 2.24 10.60
N LEU A 10 28.27 3.49 10.90
CA LEU A 10 27.97 3.93 12.26
C LEU A 10 26.92 3.03 12.93
N ILE A 11 25.83 2.76 12.21
CA ILE A 11 24.73 1.94 12.69
C ILE A 11 25.12 0.46 12.70
N ASN A 12 25.79 -0.06 11.67
CA ASN A 12 26.08 -1.49 11.62
C ASN A 12 27.22 -1.94 12.51
N GLU A 13 28.20 -1.08 12.77
CA GLU A 13 29.46 -1.44 13.41
C GLU A 13 29.71 -0.68 14.71
N ASP A 14 29.71 0.65 14.67
CA ASP A 14 30.14 1.47 15.81
C ASP A 14 29.14 1.42 16.98
N ILE A 15 27.83 1.59 16.69
CA ILE A 15 26.79 1.57 17.73
C ILE A 15 26.74 0.20 18.44
N PRO A 16 26.68 -0.96 17.74
CA PRO A 16 26.70 -2.26 18.40
C PRO A 16 27.93 -2.47 19.29
N LYS A 17 29.11 -2.00 18.87
CA LYS A 17 30.34 -2.09 19.67
C LYS A 17 30.27 -1.29 20.97
N GLN A 18 29.54 -0.18 20.98
CA GLN A 18 29.30 0.61 22.19
C GLN A 18 28.25 -0.10 23.09
N LEU A 19 27.13 -0.52 22.50
CA LEU A 19 26.04 -1.16 23.24
C LEU A 19 26.47 -2.46 23.91
N HIS A 20 27.34 -3.26 23.28
CA HIS A 20 27.85 -4.50 23.86
C HIS A 20 28.64 -4.27 25.17
N LYS A 21 29.17 -3.07 25.41
CA LYS A 21 29.98 -2.77 26.60
C LYS A 21 29.14 -2.28 27.78
N THR A 22 28.16 -1.41 27.52
CA THR A 22 27.50 -0.62 28.58
C THR A 22 25.98 -0.58 28.46
N ASN A 23 25.38 -1.20 27.44
CA ASN A 23 23.95 -1.09 27.08
C ASN A 23 23.44 0.35 26.83
N VAL A 24 24.30 1.36 26.99
CA VAL A 24 24.04 2.78 26.71
C VAL A 24 25.21 3.36 25.91
N LEU A 25 24.95 4.39 25.11
CA LEU A 25 25.99 5.10 24.39
C LEU A 25 26.72 6.08 25.31
N SER A 26 28.04 6.20 25.16
CA SER A 26 28.81 7.19 25.91
C SER A 26 28.51 8.62 25.46
N ASN A 27 28.45 9.58 26.38
CA ASN A 27 28.15 10.99 26.05
C ASN A 27 29.11 11.58 25.01
N HIS A 28 30.39 11.18 25.03
CA HIS A 28 31.36 11.57 24.00
C HIS A 28 30.95 11.07 22.61
N PHE A 29 30.48 9.81 22.53
CA PHE A 29 30.01 9.21 21.28
C PHE A 29 28.70 9.86 20.81
N ILE A 30 27.76 10.10 21.72
CA ILE A 30 26.48 10.80 21.44
C ILE A 30 26.77 12.20 20.88
N ASN A 31 27.62 12.98 21.55
CA ASN A 31 27.98 14.31 21.09
C ASN A 31 28.59 14.29 19.68
N ARG A 32 29.44 13.30 19.37
CA ARG A 32 30.00 13.12 18.01
C ARG A 32 28.91 12.88 16.95
N ILE A 33 27.83 12.20 17.30
CA ILE A 33 26.71 11.91 16.39
C ILE A 33 25.76 13.10 16.24
N ILE A 34 25.34 13.68 17.36
CA ILE A 34 24.31 14.74 17.39
C ILE A 34 24.89 16.12 17.06
N THR A 35 26.23 16.26 16.96
CA THR A 35 26.89 17.53 16.61
C THR A 35 26.16 18.22 15.45
N PRO A 36 25.69 19.47 15.63
CA PRO A 36 24.94 20.19 14.61
C PRO A 36 25.66 20.18 13.27
N GLY A 37 25.06 19.50 12.29
CA GLY A 37 25.59 19.41 10.93
C GLY A 37 26.35 18.14 10.57
N ALA A 38 26.55 17.21 11.50
CA ALA A 38 27.14 15.89 11.20
C ALA A 38 26.31 15.14 10.15
N TRP A 39 24.99 15.08 10.34
CA TRP A 39 24.08 14.32 9.48
C TRP A 39 22.97 15.22 8.93
N LYS A 40 23.33 16.21 8.11
CA LYS A 40 22.33 17.04 7.43
C LYS A 40 21.69 16.25 6.29
N ARG A 41 20.35 16.17 6.31
CA ARG A 41 19.54 15.64 5.20
C ARG A 41 20.02 16.14 3.83
N ALA A 42 20.23 17.45 3.69
CA ALA A 42 20.69 18.06 2.43
C ALA A 42 21.98 17.43 1.87
N ASN A 43 22.89 16.95 2.72
CA ASN A 43 24.11 16.28 2.27
C ASN A 43 23.82 14.90 1.69
N LEU A 44 22.91 14.15 2.32
CA LEU A 44 22.48 12.84 1.85
C LEU A 44 21.66 12.96 0.55
N ASP A 45 20.76 13.94 0.48
CA ASP A 45 19.99 14.25 -0.73
C ASP A 45 20.94 14.60 -1.89
N MET A 46 21.93 15.46 -1.66
CA MET A 46 22.93 15.82 -2.69
C MET A 46 23.79 14.61 -3.11
N GLN A 47 24.16 13.74 -2.19
CA GLN A 47 24.91 12.53 -2.53
C GLN A 47 24.07 11.60 -3.40
N LEU A 48 22.82 11.36 -3.02
CA LEU A 48 21.91 10.53 -3.81
C LEU A 48 21.69 11.13 -5.20
N LEU A 49 21.45 12.44 -5.28
CA LEU A 49 21.32 13.16 -6.56
C LEU A 49 22.58 13.05 -7.41
N SER A 50 23.76 13.14 -6.81
CA SER A 50 25.04 12.99 -7.52
C SER A 50 25.17 11.58 -8.11
N THR A 51 24.84 10.54 -7.33
CA THR A 51 24.84 9.14 -7.78
C THR A 51 23.84 8.92 -8.92
N VAL A 52 22.64 9.48 -8.82
CA VAL A 52 21.62 9.37 -9.88
C VAL A 52 22.05 10.11 -11.14
N LYS A 53 22.66 11.31 -11.02
CA LYS A 53 23.13 12.10 -12.17
C LYS A 53 24.33 11.50 -12.87
N SER A 54 25.19 10.78 -12.15
CA SER A 54 26.36 10.11 -12.72
C SER A 54 26.06 8.73 -13.29
N ALA A 55 24.84 8.23 -13.09
CA ALA A 55 24.42 6.93 -13.61
C ALA A 55 24.39 6.93 -15.15
N PRO A 56 24.97 5.91 -15.82
CA PRO A 56 25.11 5.90 -17.27
C PRO A 56 23.79 5.61 -18.02
N ASN A 57 22.80 5.02 -17.35
CA ASN A 57 21.52 4.66 -17.94
C ASN A 57 20.42 4.50 -16.87
N GLU A 58 19.17 4.32 -17.31
CA GLU A 58 18.00 4.19 -16.44
C GLU A 58 18.07 2.99 -15.50
N GLU A 59 18.66 1.87 -15.94
CA GLU A 59 18.81 0.68 -15.11
C GLU A 59 19.81 0.92 -13.96
N ALA A 60 20.89 1.65 -14.21
CA ALA A 60 21.83 2.05 -13.17
C ALA A 60 21.19 2.99 -12.14
N ILE A 61 20.30 3.90 -12.56
CA ILE A 61 19.48 4.72 -11.64
C ILE A 61 18.60 3.81 -10.79
N ARG A 62 17.89 2.86 -11.41
CA ARG A 62 17.02 1.91 -10.72
C ARG A 62 17.78 1.10 -9.67
N ILE A 63 18.94 0.55 -10.02
CA ILE A 63 19.80 -0.20 -9.09
C ILE A 63 20.23 0.69 -7.93
N ALA A 64 20.69 1.92 -8.19
CA ALA A 64 21.14 2.83 -7.14
C ALA A 64 20.02 3.21 -6.17
N ILE A 65 18.83 3.54 -6.69
CA ILE A 65 17.65 3.87 -5.88
C ILE A 65 17.21 2.66 -5.05
N ARG A 66 17.12 1.46 -5.64
CA ARG A 66 16.70 0.25 -4.92
C ARG A 66 17.71 -0.17 -3.84
N SER A 67 19.00 -0.13 -4.14
CA SER A 67 20.05 -0.40 -3.14
C SER A 67 19.90 0.54 -1.95
N THR A 68 19.74 1.85 -2.23
CA THR A 68 19.55 2.85 -1.17
C THR A 68 18.26 2.60 -0.38
N GLN A 69 17.16 2.23 -1.04
CA GLN A 69 15.90 1.89 -0.40
C GLN A 69 16.06 0.71 0.56
N TYR A 70 16.70 -0.38 0.11
CA TYR A 70 16.93 -1.58 0.92
C TYR A 70 17.78 -1.26 2.15
N ASP A 71 18.85 -0.50 1.96
CA ASP A 71 19.73 -0.09 3.06
C ASP A 71 19.00 0.80 4.07
N ILE A 72 18.25 1.81 3.61
CA ILE A 72 17.52 2.70 4.51
C ILE A 72 16.52 1.91 5.35
N VAL A 73 15.70 1.05 4.72
CA VAL A 73 14.69 0.24 5.42
C VAL A 73 15.35 -0.64 6.50
N ALA A 74 16.44 -1.33 6.15
CA ALA A 74 17.17 -2.18 7.09
C ALA A 74 17.75 -1.37 8.27
N LEU A 75 18.35 -0.21 8.00
CA LEU A 75 18.95 0.66 9.01
C LEU A 75 17.89 1.30 9.93
N THR A 76 16.77 1.76 9.39
CA THR A 76 15.67 2.33 10.19
C THR A 76 15.07 1.28 11.12
N ASP A 77 14.85 0.06 10.63
CA ASP A 77 14.29 -1.01 11.46
C ASP A 77 15.25 -1.43 12.57
N LYS A 78 16.56 -1.47 12.28
CA LYS A 78 17.59 -1.77 13.28
C LYS A 78 17.64 -0.72 14.38
N LEU A 79 17.48 0.56 14.06
CA LEU A 79 17.42 1.63 15.06
C LEU A 79 16.18 1.51 15.96
N ILE A 80 15.05 1.06 15.41
CA ILE A 80 13.83 0.81 16.19
C ILE A 80 14.03 -0.36 17.16
N GLN A 81 14.74 -1.41 16.77
CA GLN A 81 15.01 -2.58 17.61
C GLN A 81 15.83 -2.27 18.87
N TRP A 82 16.54 -1.13 18.90
CA TRP A 82 17.29 -0.70 20.09
C TRP A 82 16.52 0.26 20.99
N LEU A 83 15.32 0.66 20.58
CA LEU A 83 14.43 1.43 21.44
C LEU A 83 13.64 0.46 22.33
N PRO A 84 13.30 0.87 23.57
CA PRO A 84 12.37 0.12 24.41
C PRO A 84 11.02 -0.13 23.72
N ASP A 85 10.32 -1.18 24.14
CA ASP A 85 8.98 -1.47 23.61
C ASP A 85 8.03 -0.28 23.80
N GLY A 86 7.27 0.05 22.74
CA GLY A 86 6.34 1.18 22.73
C GLY A 86 6.96 2.55 22.40
N GLU A 87 8.28 2.72 22.50
CA GLU A 87 8.96 3.99 22.12
C GLU A 87 8.95 4.25 20.60
N SER A 88 8.74 3.19 19.81
CA SER A 88 8.61 3.29 18.35
C SER A 88 7.37 4.05 17.88
N GLU A 89 6.36 4.21 18.74
CA GLU A 89 5.17 5.02 18.49
C GLU A 89 5.46 6.53 18.70
N TRP A 90 6.54 6.84 19.41
CA TRP A 90 6.90 8.19 19.85
C TRP A 90 8.22 8.67 19.24
N MET A 91 8.50 8.29 17.98
CA MET A 91 9.74 8.66 17.27
C MET A 91 9.96 10.17 17.11
N HIS A 92 8.93 10.98 17.37
CA HIS A 92 9.00 12.44 17.32
C HIS A 92 9.20 13.10 18.68
N ASN A 93 9.06 12.35 19.77
CA ASN A 93 9.16 12.87 21.12
C ASN A 93 10.51 12.46 21.72
N TYR A 94 11.31 13.46 22.10
CA TYR A 94 12.57 13.21 22.81
C TYR A 94 12.30 13.07 24.31
N SER A 95 12.81 12.01 24.90
CA SER A 95 12.62 11.70 26.32
C SER A 95 13.70 12.40 27.14
N PRO A 96 13.37 13.29 28.09
CA PRO A 96 14.37 13.94 28.94
C PRO A 96 15.16 12.89 29.72
N GLY A 97 16.50 12.96 29.66
CA GLY A 97 17.39 12.02 30.36
C GLY A 97 17.70 10.71 29.61
N ASP A 98 17.06 10.43 28.47
CA ASP A 98 17.41 9.29 27.61
C ASP A 98 18.20 9.75 26.37
N GLU A 99 19.46 10.13 26.58
CA GLU A 99 20.33 10.60 25.50
C GLU A 99 20.58 9.51 24.43
N THR A 100 20.58 8.24 24.84
CA THR A 100 20.80 7.10 23.93
C THR A 100 19.61 6.90 23.00
N GLY A 101 18.39 6.76 23.54
CA GLY A 101 17.18 6.62 22.72
C GLY A 101 16.93 7.85 21.86
N ASN A 102 17.20 9.06 22.38
CA ASN A 102 17.15 10.30 21.60
C ASN A 102 18.13 10.29 20.42
N THR A 103 19.32 9.69 20.59
CA THR A 103 20.28 9.50 19.49
C THR A 103 19.72 8.58 18.41
N PHE A 104 19.09 7.46 18.79
CA PHE A 104 18.47 6.53 17.82
C PHE A 104 17.29 7.17 17.10
N LYS A 105 16.43 7.91 17.80
CA LYS A 105 15.34 8.68 17.20
C LYS A 105 15.85 9.72 16.20
N TYR A 106 16.93 10.42 16.53
CA TYR A 106 17.57 11.38 15.64
C TYR A 106 18.09 10.72 14.35
N LEU A 107 18.87 9.65 14.48
CA LEU A 107 19.41 8.91 13.32
C LEU A 107 18.30 8.33 12.46
N HIS A 108 17.27 7.78 13.09
CA HIS A 108 16.10 7.25 12.40
C HIS A 108 15.40 8.36 11.62
N LYS A 109 15.18 9.54 12.23
CA LYS A 109 14.57 10.69 11.55
C LYS A 109 15.36 11.09 10.30
N VAL A 110 16.69 11.14 10.37
CA VAL A 110 17.54 11.48 9.21
C VAL A 110 17.36 10.48 8.07
N LEU A 111 17.37 9.17 8.37
CA LEU A 111 17.15 8.12 7.38
C LEU A 111 15.73 8.14 6.82
N TYR A 112 14.75 8.36 7.68
CA TYR A 112 13.34 8.44 7.30
C TYR A 112 13.04 9.65 6.42
N ASP A 113 13.65 10.80 6.69
CA ASP A 113 13.49 11.98 5.84
C ASP A 113 14.10 11.75 4.45
N LEU A 114 15.22 11.02 4.35
CA LEU A 114 15.81 10.58 3.08
C LEU A 114 14.90 9.59 2.35
N PHE A 115 14.29 8.65 3.08
CA PHE A 115 13.30 7.72 2.55
C PHE A 115 12.11 8.47 1.92
N VAL A 116 11.51 9.42 2.65
CA VAL A 116 10.39 10.23 2.16
C VAL A 116 10.81 11.07 0.96
N TYR A 117 12.04 11.60 0.96
CA TYR A 117 12.60 12.27 -0.20
C TYR A 117 12.66 11.36 -1.44
N MET A 118 13.08 10.10 -1.27
CA MET A 118 13.10 9.12 -2.35
C MET A 118 11.70 8.80 -2.87
N GLU A 119 10.72 8.63 -1.99
CA GLU A 119 9.31 8.40 -2.40
C GLU A 119 8.78 9.55 -3.26
N ALA A 120 9.10 10.79 -2.90
CA ALA A 120 8.62 11.96 -3.61
C ALA A 120 9.30 12.18 -4.97
N ASN A 121 10.61 11.90 -5.06
CA ASN A 121 11.41 12.29 -6.23
C ASN A 121 11.71 11.13 -7.19
N PHE A 122 11.70 9.89 -6.71
CA PHE A 122 12.09 8.70 -7.49
C PHE A 122 11.08 7.53 -7.44
N PRO A 123 9.76 7.75 -7.42
CA PRO A 123 8.77 6.69 -7.21
C PRO A 123 8.75 5.62 -8.32
N ARG A 124 9.25 5.93 -9.51
CA ARG A 124 9.34 4.99 -10.65
C ARG A 124 10.52 4.03 -10.54
N TYR A 125 11.54 4.39 -9.77
CA TYR A 125 12.78 3.61 -9.63
C TYR A 125 12.79 2.76 -8.37
N MET A 126 11.96 3.08 -7.38
CA MET A 126 11.80 2.29 -6.17
C MET A 126 11.19 0.91 -6.46
N ASP A 127 11.58 -0.06 -5.65
CA ASP A 127 10.96 -1.38 -5.63
C ASP A 127 9.63 -1.31 -4.87
N ARG A 128 8.52 -1.50 -5.58
CA ARG A 128 7.18 -1.42 -5.01
C ARG A 128 6.77 -2.66 -4.24
N GLU A 129 7.43 -3.79 -4.50
CA GLU A 129 7.17 -5.06 -3.84
C GLU A 129 8.06 -5.27 -2.61
N TYR A 130 9.00 -4.36 -2.37
CA TYR A 130 9.77 -4.37 -1.15
C TYR A 130 8.92 -3.99 0.07
N ARG A 131 9.32 -4.47 1.24
CA ARG A 131 8.66 -4.16 2.51
C ARG A 131 8.86 -2.70 2.92
N LEU A 132 7.91 -2.17 3.67
CA LEU A 132 8.02 -0.83 4.26
C LEU A 132 8.88 -0.83 5.54
N PRO A 133 9.51 0.31 5.89
CA PRO A 133 10.04 0.53 7.23
C PRO A 133 8.97 0.30 8.29
N ALA A 134 9.35 -0.25 9.44
CA ALA A 134 8.42 -0.52 10.54
C ALA A 134 7.67 0.74 10.99
N TYR A 135 8.36 1.89 11.04
CA TYR A 135 7.73 3.16 11.37
C TYR A 135 6.71 3.63 10.33
N SER A 136 6.99 3.49 9.02
CA SER A 136 6.01 3.77 7.96
C SER A 136 4.77 2.89 8.08
N LYS A 137 4.96 1.61 8.40
CA LYS A 137 3.86 0.67 8.63
C LYS A 137 3.00 1.13 9.81
N HIS A 138 3.60 1.55 10.92
CA HIS A 138 2.88 2.07 12.08
C HIS A 138 2.04 3.31 11.72
N LEU A 139 2.65 4.31 11.07
CA LEU A 139 1.94 5.52 10.63
C LEU A 139 0.79 5.22 9.67
N HIS A 140 0.99 4.28 8.74
CA HIS A 140 -0.06 3.84 7.83
C HIS A 140 -1.19 3.14 8.58
N SER A 141 -0.86 2.31 9.57
CA SER A 141 -1.87 1.59 10.37
C SER A 141 -2.80 2.55 11.12
N ILE A 142 -2.27 3.65 11.69
CA ILE A 142 -3.08 4.69 12.33
C ILE A 142 -4.08 5.29 11.32
N GLN A 143 -3.61 5.66 10.14
CA GLN A 143 -4.45 6.24 9.09
C GLN A 143 -5.56 5.27 8.64
N VAL A 144 -5.23 3.98 8.52
CA VAL A 144 -6.20 2.95 8.12
C VAL A 144 -7.20 2.67 9.25
N ILE A 145 -6.78 2.67 10.51
CA ILE A 145 -7.66 2.54 11.67
C ILE A 145 -8.69 3.68 11.69
N ASP A 146 -8.26 4.93 11.54
CA ASP A 146 -9.16 6.08 11.51
C ASP A 146 -10.20 5.98 10.38
N ALA A 147 -9.76 5.53 9.21
CA ALA A 147 -10.66 5.28 8.08
C ALA A 147 -11.65 4.14 8.37
N LEU A 148 -11.17 3.02 8.91
CA LEU A 148 -12.02 1.89 9.29
C LEU A 148 -13.07 2.28 10.32
N VAL A 149 -12.70 3.03 11.35
CA VAL A 149 -13.63 3.53 12.36
C VAL A 149 -14.71 4.39 11.68
N THR A 150 -14.29 5.35 10.86
CA THR A 150 -15.20 6.24 10.10
C THR A 150 -16.18 5.45 9.22
N VAL A 151 -15.69 4.43 8.50
CA VAL A 151 -16.51 3.62 7.60
C VAL A 151 -17.45 2.71 8.38
N LYS A 152 -16.96 2.01 9.41
CA LYS A 152 -17.73 1.05 10.21
C LYS A 152 -18.85 1.69 11.03
N ILE A 153 -18.75 2.97 11.40
CA ILE A 153 -19.84 3.68 12.12
C ILE A 153 -20.91 4.25 11.17
N SER A 154 -20.65 4.33 9.87
CA SER A 154 -21.57 4.92 8.91
C SER A 154 -22.83 4.07 8.74
N PRO A 155 -24.05 4.65 8.87
CA PRO A 155 -25.30 3.96 8.58
C PRO A 155 -25.38 3.48 7.12
N LEU A 156 -24.87 4.29 6.18
CA LEU A 156 -24.83 3.95 4.76
C LEU A 156 -24.04 2.67 4.53
N PHE A 157 -22.83 2.58 5.10
CA PHE A 157 -22.02 1.36 4.95
C PHE A 157 -22.66 0.15 5.62
N ARG A 158 -23.26 0.34 6.81
CA ARG A 158 -23.95 -0.74 7.54
C ARG A 158 -25.18 -1.28 6.83
N SER A 159 -25.83 -0.49 5.98
CA SER A 159 -26.98 -0.92 5.18
C SER A 159 -26.62 -1.80 3.99
N LEU A 160 -25.33 -1.88 3.63
CA LEU A 160 -24.87 -2.73 2.52
C LEU A 160 -24.98 -4.21 2.89
N ASP A 161 -24.94 -5.07 1.88
CA ASP A 161 -24.82 -6.50 2.09
C ASP A 161 -23.60 -6.85 2.97
N SER A 162 -23.82 -7.68 3.99
CA SER A 162 -22.80 -8.02 4.99
C SER A 162 -21.57 -8.71 4.39
N ARG A 163 -21.74 -9.50 3.33
CA ARG A 163 -20.63 -10.15 2.63
C ARG A 163 -19.83 -9.12 1.84
N LEU A 164 -20.48 -8.17 1.18
CA LEU A 164 -19.78 -7.05 0.53
C LEU A 164 -18.98 -6.22 1.53
N GLN A 165 -19.55 -5.91 2.71
CA GLN A 165 -18.85 -5.19 3.77
C GLN A 165 -17.55 -5.92 4.17
N GLN A 166 -17.62 -7.23 4.43
CA GLN A 166 -16.45 -8.03 4.79
C GLN A 166 -15.37 -8.02 3.69
N ILE A 167 -15.77 -8.24 2.43
CA ILE A 167 -14.86 -8.25 1.28
C ILE A 167 -14.11 -6.93 1.14
N VAL A 168 -14.82 -5.82 1.31
CA VAL A 168 -14.28 -4.47 1.09
C VAL A 168 -13.37 -4.02 2.25
N LEU A 169 -13.66 -4.45 3.48
CA LEU A 169 -12.87 -4.07 4.65
C LEU A 169 -11.63 -4.97 4.85
N ALA A 170 -11.66 -6.22 4.38
CA ALA A 170 -10.56 -7.17 4.61
C ALA A 170 -9.17 -6.63 4.22
N PRO A 171 -8.97 -5.96 3.06
CA PRO A 171 -7.65 -5.41 2.72
C PRO A 171 -7.13 -4.33 3.68
N LEU A 172 -8.04 -3.57 4.30
CA LEU A 172 -7.68 -2.55 5.28
C LEU A 172 -7.33 -3.21 6.63
N GLU A 173 -8.05 -4.25 7.02
CA GLU A 173 -7.77 -5.01 8.23
C GLU A 173 -6.42 -5.74 8.13
N GLU A 174 -6.14 -6.36 6.99
CA GLU A 174 -4.83 -6.96 6.68
C GLU A 174 -3.68 -5.94 6.67
N ALA A 175 -3.94 -4.70 6.28
CA ALA A 175 -2.90 -3.65 6.27
C ALA A 175 -2.46 -3.24 7.69
N ILE A 176 -3.35 -3.35 8.68
CA ILE A 176 -3.05 -3.04 10.09
C ILE A 176 -2.24 -4.17 10.70
N LEU A 177 -2.68 -5.41 10.50
CA LEU A 177 -2.04 -6.62 11.03
C LEU A 177 -1.69 -7.57 9.89
N PRO A 178 -0.63 -7.27 9.11
CA PRO A 178 -0.20 -8.15 8.03
C PRO A 178 0.30 -9.47 8.60
N ALA A 179 0.07 -10.55 7.86
CA ALA A 179 0.55 -11.86 8.23
C ALA A 179 2.09 -11.89 8.31
N PRO A 180 2.68 -12.73 9.19
CA PRO A 180 4.14 -12.80 9.36
C PRO A 180 4.92 -13.10 8.06
N ASP A 181 4.29 -13.84 7.15
CA ASP A 181 4.80 -14.27 5.85
C ASP A 181 4.47 -13.31 4.69
N ALA A 182 3.61 -12.32 4.91
CA ALA A 182 3.17 -11.36 3.89
C ALA A 182 3.38 -9.92 4.38
N PRO A 183 4.63 -9.41 4.40
CA PRO A 183 4.90 -8.05 4.86
C PRO A 183 4.16 -7.02 4.02
N LEU A 184 3.77 -5.90 4.65
CA LEU A 184 3.14 -4.80 3.93
C LEU A 184 4.16 -4.15 2.98
N THR A 185 3.90 -4.30 1.67
CA THR A 185 4.71 -3.71 0.60
C THR A 185 4.28 -2.27 0.30
N TYR A 186 5.11 -1.53 -0.45
CA TYR A 186 4.75 -0.18 -0.90
C TYR A 186 3.49 -0.18 -1.76
N ASN A 187 3.40 -1.15 -2.67
CA ASN A 187 2.25 -1.28 -3.55
C ASN A 187 0.97 -1.49 -2.72
N ARG A 188 1.00 -2.43 -1.76
CA ARG A 188 -0.12 -2.67 -0.85
C ARG A 188 -0.46 -1.46 0.01
N ARG A 189 0.51 -0.71 0.54
CA ARG A 189 0.25 0.55 1.26
C ARG A 189 -0.43 1.57 0.36
N HIS A 190 0.09 1.80 -0.85
CA HIS A 190 -0.48 2.80 -1.76
C HIS A 190 -1.92 2.45 -2.13
N TYR A 191 -2.16 1.18 -2.42
CA TYR A 191 -3.49 0.66 -2.70
C TYR A 191 -4.45 0.83 -1.51
N THR A 192 -4.06 0.35 -0.33
CA THR A 192 -4.91 0.41 0.87
C THR A 192 -5.17 1.85 1.33
N ALA A 193 -4.22 2.76 1.15
CA ALA A 193 -4.45 4.19 1.35
C ALA A 193 -5.44 4.78 0.33
N ARG A 194 -5.44 4.30 -0.92
CA ARG A 194 -6.43 4.69 -1.93
C ARG A 194 -7.82 4.15 -1.56
N LEU A 195 -7.91 2.86 -1.24
CA LEU A 195 -9.15 2.21 -0.81
C LEU A 195 -9.76 2.92 0.41
N ALA A 196 -8.96 3.14 1.46
CA ALA A 196 -9.42 3.85 2.66
C ALA A 196 -10.02 5.23 2.32
N ARG A 197 -9.37 6.01 1.43
CA ARG A 197 -9.90 7.30 0.97
C ARG A 197 -11.21 7.16 0.20
N GLU A 198 -11.32 6.19 -0.70
CA GLU A 198 -12.54 6.00 -1.49
C GLU A 198 -13.71 5.51 -0.62
N LEU A 199 -13.46 4.66 0.39
CA LEU A 199 -14.48 4.27 1.36
C LEU A 199 -14.92 5.43 2.25
N VAL A 200 -13.97 6.24 2.74
CA VAL A 200 -14.30 7.44 3.52
C VAL A 200 -15.11 8.44 2.68
N ARG A 201 -14.78 8.59 1.39
CA ARG A 201 -15.57 9.42 0.45
C ARG A 201 -16.97 8.87 0.26
N PHE A 202 -17.09 7.56 0.06
CA PHE A 202 -18.37 6.89 -0.10
C PHE A 202 -19.29 7.11 1.12
N VAL A 203 -18.79 6.89 2.33
CA VAL A 203 -19.62 7.02 3.54
C VAL A 203 -19.97 8.45 3.92
N ARG A 204 -19.32 9.44 3.32
CA ARG A 204 -19.63 10.87 3.45
C ARG A 204 -20.57 11.38 2.37
N ASP A 205 -20.88 10.56 1.37
CA ASP A 205 -21.82 10.91 0.33
C ASP A 205 -23.24 10.63 0.84
N GLU A 206 -24.01 11.68 1.12
CA GLU A 206 -25.36 11.58 1.67
C GLU A 206 -26.34 10.87 0.73
N ASN A 207 -26.04 10.84 -0.58
CA ASN A 207 -26.83 10.15 -1.59
C ASN A 207 -26.11 8.89 -2.11
N GLY A 208 -25.16 8.37 -1.35
CA GLY A 208 -24.44 7.15 -1.70
C GLY A 208 -25.38 5.95 -1.81
N ASP A 209 -25.16 5.11 -2.82
CA ASP A 209 -25.79 3.80 -2.96
C ASP A 209 -24.74 2.72 -3.22
N GLU A 210 -25.15 1.45 -3.13
CA GLU A 210 -24.24 0.32 -3.36
C GLU A 210 -23.56 0.37 -4.74
N LYS A 211 -24.26 0.89 -5.75
CA LYS A 211 -23.71 1.04 -7.10
C LYS A 211 -22.53 2.02 -7.12
N GLN A 212 -22.63 3.14 -6.42
CA GLN A 212 -21.52 4.09 -6.29
C GLN A 212 -20.31 3.48 -5.59
N LEU A 213 -20.53 2.59 -4.60
CA LEU A 213 -19.42 1.83 -4.01
C LEU A 213 -18.74 0.94 -5.06
N HIS A 214 -19.52 0.20 -5.84
CA HIS A 214 -18.96 -0.62 -6.92
C HIS A 214 -18.20 0.21 -7.96
N ASP A 215 -18.75 1.35 -8.38
CA ASP A 215 -18.08 2.25 -9.34
C ASP A 215 -16.72 2.71 -8.79
N ARG A 216 -16.64 3.04 -7.50
CA ARG A 216 -15.37 3.41 -6.82
C ARG A 216 -14.39 2.25 -6.76
N LEU A 217 -14.83 1.06 -6.35
CA LEU A 217 -13.99 -0.14 -6.26
C LEU A 217 -13.45 -0.55 -7.64
N GLN A 218 -14.28 -0.45 -8.69
CA GLN A 218 -13.88 -0.74 -10.06
C GLN A 218 -12.90 0.30 -10.62
N CYS A 219 -13.08 1.58 -10.27
CA CYS A 219 -12.17 2.66 -10.68
C CYS A 219 -10.74 2.45 -10.16
N ILE A 220 -10.59 1.89 -8.96
CA ILE A 220 -9.29 1.61 -8.36
C ILE A 220 -8.78 0.18 -8.62
N ASP A 221 -9.43 -0.59 -9.50
CA ASP A 221 -9.08 -1.98 -9.83
C ASP A 221 -9.03 -2.93 -8.62
N PHE A 222 -10.14 -2.99 -7.86
CA PHE A 222 -10.33 -3.93 -6.76
C PHE A 222 -10.48 -5.38 -7.26
N ASN A 223 -9.39 -5.96 -7.73
CA ASN A 223 -9.34 -7.24 -8.44
C ASN A 223 -9.18 -8.47 -7.51
N CYS A 224 -9.65 -8.43 -6.26
CA CYS A 224 -9.62 -9.62 -5.41
C CYS A 224 -10.64 -10.68 -5.88
N LYS A 225 -10.29 -11.94 -5.65
CA LYS A 225 -11.10 -13.09 -6.06
C LYS A 225 -12.47 -13.08 -5.40
N GLU A 226 -12.53 -12.68 -4.14
CA GLU A 226 -13.75 -12.64 -3.33
C GLU A 226 -14.74 -11.63 -3.91
N TYR A 227 -14.26 -10.45 -4.34
CA TYR A 227 -15.10 -9.43 -4.98
C TYR A 227 -15.53 -9.81 -6.38
N ILE A 228 -14.65 -10.43 -7.19
CA ILE A 228 -15.02 -10.97 -8.49
C ILE A 228 -16.13 -12.02 -8.34
N GLY A 229 -15.97 -12.94 -7.38
CA GLY A 229 -16.97 -13.95 -7.07
C GLY A 229 -18.29 -13.33 -6.58
N TYR A 230 -18.21 -12.28 -5.77
CA TYR A 230 -19.38 -11.53 -5.33
C TYR A 230 -20.15 -10.92 -6.51
N LEU A 231 -19.46 -10.16 -7.37
CA LEU A 231 -20.06 -9.52 -8.54
C LEU A 231 -20.71 -10.53 -9.48
N THR A 232 -19.98 -11.58 -9.84
CA THR A 232 -20.49 -12.61 -10.77
C THR A 232 -21.71 -13.36 -10.20
N THR A 233 -21.75 -13.59 -8.89
CA THR A 233 -22.93 -14.16 -8.21
C THR A 233 -24.13 -13.20 -8.29
N GLN A 234 -23.93 -11.92 -8.01
CA GLN A 234 -24.99 -10.90 -8.10
C GLN A 234 -25.51 -10.75 -9.52
N PHE A 235 -24.60 -10.78 -10.50
CA PHE A 235 -24.94 -10.73 -11.91
C PHE A 235 -25.82 -11.91 -12.31
N ALA A 236 -25.39 -13.14 -12.00
CA ALA A 236 -26.18 -14.34 -12.30
C ALA A 236 -27.58 -14.30 -11.65
N ALA A 237 -27.67 -13.86 -10.39
CA ALA A 237 -28.94 -13.72 -9.69
C ALA A 237 -29.87 -12.68 -10.33
N THR A 238 -29.32 -11.58 -10.86
CA THR A 238 -30.08 -10.47 -11.45
C THR A 238 -30.91 -10.91 -12.67
N TYR A 239 -30.37 -11.80 -13.51
CA TYR A 239 -31.05 -12.25 -14.73
C TYR A 239 -31.58 -13.68 -14.68
N ALA A 240 -31.41 -14.40 -13.57
CA ALA A 240 -31.84 -15.79 -13.43
C ALA A 240 -33.35 -16.00 -13.72
N ASN A 241 -34.18 -15.01 -13.42
CA ASN A 241 -35.63 -15.09 -13.61
C ASN A 241 -36.12 -14.47 -14.94
N SER A 242 -35.22 -13.94 -15.75
CA SER A 242 -35.55 -13.34 -17.05
C SER A 242 -35.59 -14.41 -18.15
N ASN A 243 -36.31 -14.13 -19.25
CA ASN A 243 -36.24 -15.02 -20.41
C ASN A 243 -34.87 -14.93 -21.11
N ILE A 244 -34.50 -15.95 -21.88
CA ILE A 244 -33.17 -16.07 -22.49
C ILE A 244 -32.77 -14.83 -23.32
N ARG A 245 -33.74 -14.20 -24.01
CA ARG A 245 -33.48 -12.98 -24.79
C ARG A 245 -33.15 -11.78 -23.91
N GLU A 246 -33.88 -11.58 -22.82
CA GLU A 246 -33.60 -10.54 -21.83
C GLU A 246 -32.24 -10.75 -21.17
N GLN A 247 -31.91 -11.99 -20.79
CA GLN A 247 -30.59 -12.34 -20.25
C GLN A 247 -29.46 -11.94 -21.21
N TYR A 248 -29.61 -12.28 -22.49
CA TYR A 248 -28.65 -11.94 -23.52
C TYR A 248 -28.44 -10.42 -23.68
N ILE A 249 -29.54 -9.65 -23.73
CA ILE A 249 -29.49 -8.18 -23.83
C ILE A 249 -28.82 -7.58 -22.59
N TRP A 250 -29.16 -8.09 -21.41
CA TRP A 250 -28.58 -7.65 -20.15
C TRP A 250 -27.06 -7.89 -20.13
N LEU A 251 -26.60 -9.10 -20.49
CA LEU A 251 -25.18 -9.46 -20.52
C LEU A 251 -24.37 -8.59 -21.48
N ILE A 252 -24.88 -8.34 -22.70
CA ILE A 252 -24.22 -7.44 -23.66
C ILE A 252 -24.13 -6.01 -23.10
N THR A 253 -25.21 -5.54 -22.47
CA THR A 253 -25.27 -4.19 -21.89
C THR A 253 -24.25 -4.04 -20.77
N GLN A 254 -24.14 -5.02 -19.86
CA GLN A 254 -23.15 -4.98 -18.79
C GLN A 254 -21.73 -5.09 -19.33
N ARG A 255 -21.47 -6.00 -20.27
CA ARG A 255 -20.15 -6.11 -20.91
C ARG A 255 -19.72 -4.79 -21.55
N LYS A 256 -20.64 -4.11 -22.23
CA LYS A 256 -20.39 -2.77 -22.80
C LYS A 256 -20.09 -1.74 -21.71
N ARG A 257 -20.80 -1.75 -20.58
CA ARG A 257 -20.50 -0.87 -19.44
C ARG A 257 -19.11 -1.14 -18.88
N THR A 258 -18.77 -2.41 -18.64
CA THR A 258 -17.45 -2.84 -18.18
C THR A 258 -16.33 -2.39 -19.11
N ALA A 259 -16.53 -2.47 -20.43
CA ALA A 259 -15.56 -2.00 -21.41
C ALA A 259 -15.28 -0.48 -21.30
N HIS A 260 -16.26 0.32 -20.87
CA HIS A 260 -16.14 1.76 -20.68
C HIS A 260 -15.75 2.18 -19.26
N LEU A 261 -15.53 1.23 -18.33
CA LEU A 261 -15.02 1.57 -17.01
C LEU A 261 -13.65 2.23 -17.16
N LEU A 262 -13.55 3.43 -16.59
CA LEU A 262 -12.30 4.15 -16.40
C LEU A 262 -11.63 3.54 -15.17
N VAL A 263 -10.45 2.98 -15.38
CA VAL A 263 -9.62 2.41 -14.32
C VAL A 263 -8.41 3.31 -14.19
N GLU A 264 -8.06 3.67 -12.95
CA GLU A 264 -6.86 4.47 -12.68
C GLU A 264 -5.60 3.68 -13.07
N ASP A 265 -4.74 4.29 -13.88
CA ASP A 265 -3.51 3.64 -14.33
C ASP A 265 -2.55 3.37 -13.17
N GLY A 266 -2.04 2.13 -13.12
CA GLY A 266 -0.95 1.74 -12.22
C GLY A 266 -1.37 1.52 -10.76
N ILE A 267 -2.66 1.33 -10.49
CA ILE A 267 -3.22 0.96 -9.18
C ILE A 267 -4.05 -0.31 -9.36
N SER A 268 -3.61 -1.41 -8.73
CA SER A 268 -4.34 -2.68 -8.67
C SER A 268 -4.14 -3.29 -7.29
N PHE A 269 -5.15 -3.97 -6.75
CA PHE A 269 -5.03 -4.57 -5.42
C PHE A 269 -4.03 -5.71 -5.41
N MET A 270 -4.20 -6.63 -6.37
CA MET A 270 -3.33 -7.76 -6.63
C MET A 270 -2.59 -7.48 -7.95
N ALA A 271 -1.41 -6.87 -7.87
CA ALA A 271 -0.66 -6.44 -9.05
C ALA A 271 -0.09 -7.59 -9.90
N ASP A 272 -0.01 -8.79 -9.33
CA ASP A 272 0.34 -10.03 -10.02
C ASP A 272 -0.86 -10.70 -10.72
N GLN A 273 -2.08 -10.26 -10.42
CA GLN A 273 -3.30 -10.78 -11.02
C GLN A 273 -3.77 -9.92 -12.19
N GLN A 274 -4.68 -10.48 -12.99
CA GLN A 274 -5.28 -9.72 -14.08
C GLN A 274 -6.16 -8.60 -13.50
N PRO A 275 -6.25 -7.44 -14.19
CA PRO A 275 -7.19 -6.41 -13.83
C PRO A 275 -8.63 -6.92 -13.76
N LEU A 276 -9.42 -6.38 -12.85
CA LEU A 276 -10.83 -6.70 -12.64
C LEU A 276 -11.61 -6.62 -13.95
N LYS A 277 -11.35 -5.59 -14.75
CA LYS A 277 -11.98 -5.39 -16.06
C LYS A 277 -11.78 -6.57 -17.01
N ILE A 278 -10.60 -7.19 -17.00
CA ILE A 278 -10.31 -8.37 -17.83
C ILE A 278 -11.05 -9.59 -17.30
N HIS A 279 -11.06 -9.80 -15.98
CA HIS A 279 -11.83 -10.88 -15.36
C HIS A 279 -13.32 -10.80 -15.71
N LEU A 280 -13.91 -9.62 -15.59
CA LEU A 280 -15.31 -9.41 -15.91
C LEU A 280 -15.59 -9.57 -17.41
N ASP A 281 -14.76 -9.02 -18.32
CA ASP A 281 -14.95 -9.22 -19.76
C ASP A 281 -14.88 -10.70 -20.16
N ASN A 282 -13.96 -11.46 -19.58
CA ASN A 282 -13.86 -12.90 -19.81
C ASN A 282 -15.10 -13.64 -19.30
N TRP A 283 -15.58 -13.32 -18.10
CA TRP A 283 -16.81 -13.90 -17.57
C TRP A 283 -18.01 -13.60 -18.49
N PHE A 284 -18.21 -12.34 -18.88
CA PHE A 284 -19.28 -11.97 -19.80
C PHE A 284 -19.18 -12.67 -21.16
N LYS A 285 -17.97 -12.86 -21.71
CA LYS A 285 -17.78 -13.61 -22.97
C LYS A 285 -18.32 -15.03 -22.87
N TRP A 286 -18.02 -15.72 -21.76
CA TRP A 286 -18.47 -17.10 -21.54
C TRP A 286 -19.97 -17.18 -21.32
N GLU A 287 -20.55 -16.30 -20.50
CA GLU A 287 -22.00 -16.24 -20.28
C GLU A 287 -22.76 -15.92 -21.58
N ILE A 288 -22.30 -14.93 -22.35
CA ILE A 288 -22.89 -14.57 -23.65
C ILE A 288 -22.81 -15.75 -24.62
N TYR A 289 -21.69 -16.47 -24.64
CA TYR A 289 -21.54 -17.65 -25.47
C TYR A 289 -22.54 -18.75 -25.07
N TYR A 290 -22.64 -19.06 -23.78
CA TYR A 290 -23.56 -20.06 -23.25
C TYR A 290 -25.02 -19.73 -23.58
N ILE A 291 -25.46 -18.50 -23.30
CA ILE A 291 -26.82 -18.04 -23.61
C ILE A 291 -27.11 -18.10 -25.11
N ARG A 292 -26.15 -17.76 -25.98
CA ARG A 292 -26.33 -17.91 -27.44
C ARG A 292 -26.55 -19.36 -27.86
N GLN A 293 -25.83 -20.30 -27.26
CA GLN A 293 -26.02 -21.72 -27.55
C GLN A 293 -27.42 -22.18 -27.12
N LEU A 294 -27.90 -21.76 -25.95
CA LEU A 294 -29.27 -22.07 -25.51
C LEU A 294 -30.34 -21.52 -26.47
N MET A 295 -30.20 -20.28 -26.95
CA MET A 295 -31.12 -19.71 -27.94
C MET A 295 -31.17 -20.51 -29.25
N GLN A 296 -30.02 -21.02 -29.71
CA GLN A 296 -29.94 -21.84 -30.91
C GLN A 296 -30.65 -23.19 -30.73
N LEU A 297 -30.57 -23.77 -29.53
CA LEU A 297 -31.27 -25.01 -29.21
C LEU A 297 -32.78 -24.81 -29.11
N GLU A 298 -33.26 -23.71 -28.51
CA GLU A 298 -34.71 -23.39 -28.49
C GLU A 298 -35.30 -23.15 -29.89
N THR A 299 -34.50 -22.60 -30.80
CA THR A 299 -34.93 -22.33 -32.18
C THR A 299 -34.82 -23.54 -33.10
N ALA A 300 -33.96 -24.52 -32.78
CA ALA A 300 -33.87 -25.78 -33.52
C ALA A 300 -34.89 -26.84 -33.07
N GLY A 301 -35.49 -26.68 -31.89
CA GLY A 301 -36.52 -27.58 -31.34
C GLY A 301 -37.97 -27.19 -31.65
N ASN A 302 -38.20 -26.05 -32.30
CA ASN A 302 -39.50 -25.59 -32.82
C ASN A 302 -39.52 -25.66 -34.35
#